data_AF-A0A5B3GQX0-F1
#
_entry.id   AF-A0A5B3GQX0-F1
#
_cell.length_a   1.000
_cell.length_b   1.000
_cell.length_c   1.000
_cell.angle_alpha   90.00
_cell.angle_beta   90.00
_cell.angle_gamma   90.00
#
_symmetry.space_group_name_H-M   'P 1'
#
loop_
_entity.id
_entity.type
_entity.pdbx_description
1 polymer ?
#
loop_
_entity_poly.entity_id
_entity_poly.type
_entity_poly.pdbx_seq_one_letter_code
_entity_poly.pdbx_strand_id
1 'polypeptide(L)'
;MMKQLKYGTTCLLLLAAACGDDSDAFYTAVYPVVRVEAEITLPDPEPGPTDPTDPTDPTDPTDPTDPTDPTDPTDPTDPTNPTDPTEPETKAGENETDPVVERIREEIEAAAPVKAGGSYVLEFTKYNGGRLRIRQTAEADRVRGVFFKDPGATDILVYCPEPAMKYTCVVSAYKAEDGTSKTLLTVDLTEEYQALYPEAGITKAVRREYTSANAK
;
A
#
# COMPACT_ATOMS: atom_id res chain seq x y z
N MET A 1 -26.48 -12.87 13.91
CA MET A 1 -25.80 -12.24 15.07
C MET A 1 -25.20 -10.92 14.62
N MET A 2 -25.84 -9.81 14.99
CA MET A 2 -25.42 -8.45 14.67
C MET A 2 -24.27 -8.07 15.60
N LYS A 3 -23.09 -7.74 15.04
CA LYS A 3 -22.01 -7.14 15.81
C LYS A 3 -22.19 -5.62 15.80
N GLN A 4 -22.33 -5.10 17.01
CA GLN A 4 -22.57 -3.71 17.35
C GLN A 4 -21.53 -2.78 16.72
N LEU A 5 -22.00 -1.98 15.77
CA LEU A 5 -21.30 -0.86 15.19
C LEU A 5 -21.31 0.26 16.23
N LYS A 6 -20.19 0.42 16.96
CA LYS A 6 -19.99 1.54 17.88
C LYS A 6 -19.71 2.81 17.06
N TYR A 7 -20.75 3.35 16.42
CA TYR A 7 -20.79 4.76 16.07
C TYR A 7 -21.04 5.56 17.34
N GLY A 8 -20.03 6.27 17.79
CA GLY A 8 -20.10 7.05 19.01
C GLY A 8 -18.99 8.09 19.05
N THR A 9 -19.04 9.05 18.13
CA THR A 9 -18.88 10.49 18.37
C THR A 9 -19.01 11.18 17.03
N THR A 10 -20.25 11.49 16.68
CA THR A 10 -20.61 12.46 15.65
C THR A 10 -20.06 13.81 16.09
N CYS A 11 -18.82 14.12 15.74
CA CYS A 11 -18.34 15.49 15.77
C CYS A 11 -19.01 16.21 14.60
N LEU A 12 -20.22 16.72 14.86
CA LEU A 12 -20.97 17.60 13.97
C LEU A 12 -20.11 18.87 13.80
N LEU A 13 -19.15 18.83 12.88
CA LEU A 13 -18.35 19.98 12.49
C LEU A 13 -19.27 20.95 11.75
N LEU A 14 -19.89 21.86 12.50
CA LEU A 14 -20.39 23.11 11.97
C LEU A 14 -19.23 23.81 11.26
N LEU A 15 -19.17 23.67 9.94
CA LEU A 15 -18.31 24.45 9.06
C LEU A 15 -18.82 25.89 9.05
N ALA A 16 -18.52 26.62 10.13
CA ALA A 16 -18.41 28.05 10.04
C ALA A 16 -17.17 28.32 9.18
N ALA A 17 -17.39 28.84 7.97
CA ALA A 17 -16.40 29.60 7.25
C ALA A 17 -15.96 30.76 8.16
N ALA A 18 -14.97 30.52 9.03
CA ALA A 18 -14.36 31.53 9.85
C ALA A 18 -13.41 32.33 8.95
N CYS A 19 -14.00 33.26 8.19
CA CYS A 19 -13.28 34.43 7.73
C CYS A 19 -12.70 35.14 8.97
N GLY A 20 -11.36 35.29 8.98
CA GLY A 20 -10.64 36.31 9.73
C GLY A 20 -10.81 36.30 11.24
N ASP A 21 -9.98 35.52 11.93
CA ASP A 21 -9.51 35.94 13.24
C ASP A 21 -8.00 36.21 13.07
N ASP A 22 -7.60 37.48 13.14
CA ASP A 22 -6.22 37.98 13.05
C ASP A 22 -5.42 37.60 14.31
N SER A 23 -5.53 36.34 14.75
CA SER A 23 -4.69 35.81 15.81
C SER A 23 -3.33 35.42 15.22
N ASP A 24 -2.28 36.12 15.65
CA ASP A 24 -0.90 35.75 15.35
C ASP A 24 -0.63 34.32 15.84
N ALA A 25 0.08 33.54 15.02
CA ALA A 25 0.45 32.19 15.40
C ALA A 25 1.46 32.25 16.55
N PHE A 26 1.15 31.63 17.69
CA PHE A 26 2.08 31.58 18.83
C PHE A 26 3.16 30.51 18.66
N TYR A 27 2.95 29.55 17.75
CA TYR A 27 3.93 28.55 17.37
C TYR A 27 3.74 28.15 15.90
N THR A 28 4.86 27.91 15.20
CA THR A 28 4.84 27.44 13.81
C THR A 28 5.71 26.19 13.68
N ALA A 29 5.15 25.14 13.12
CA ALA A 29 5.88 23.94 12.73
C ALA A 29 5.99 23.88 11.20
N VAL A 30 7.18 23.59 10.70
CA VAL A 30 7.45 23.45 9.27
C VAL A 30 7.96 22.04 9.02
N TYR A 31 7.34 21.34 8.08
CA TYR A 31 7.67 19.98 7.69
C TYR A 31 8.02 19.94 6.20
N PRO A 32 9.30 20.20 5.83
CA PRO A 32 9.75 20.03 4.45
C PRO A 32 9.81 18.54 4.12
N VAL A 33 9.09 18.14 3.08
CA VAL A 33 9.03 16.73 2.63
C VAL A 33 10.24 16.47 1.75
N VAL A 34 11.01 15.43 2.09
CA VAL A 34 12.20 15.01 1.35
C VAL A 34 11.97 13.76 0.52
N ARG A 35 11.00 12.93 0.93
CA ARG A 35 10.69 11.67 0.27
C ARG A 35 9.25 11.25 0.59
N VAL A 36 8.58 10.66 -0.38
CA VAL A 36 7.27 10.02 -0.21
C VAL A 36 7.42 8.56 -0.63
N GLU A 37 6.86 7.65 0.15
CA GLU A 37 6.83 6.22 -0.16
C GLU A 37 5.45 5.66 0.17
N ALA A 38 4.99 4.66 -0.58
CA ALA A 38 3.84 3.85 -0.19
C ALA A 38 4.25 2.42 0.23
N GLU A 39 3.71 1.96 1.35
CA GLU A 39 3.84 0.57 1.82
C GLU A 39 2.53 -0.17 1.56
N ILE A 40 2.60 -1.22 0.74
CA ILE A 40 1.47 -2.08 0.38
C ILE A 40 1.75 -3.49 0.88
N THR A 41 0.74 -4.13 1.47
CA THR A 41 0.80 -5.55 1.86
C THR A 41 -0.41 -6.27 1.31
N LEU A 42 -0.17 -7.38 0.62
CA LEU A 42 -1.17 -8.35 0.17
C LEU A 42 -1.11 -9.56 1.11
N PRO A 43 -2.16 -10.40 1.17
CA PRO A 43 -2.06 -11.71 1.82
C PRO A 43 -0.97 -12.54 1.15
N ASP A 44 -0.33 -13.43 1.91
CA ASP A 44 0.51 -14.46 1.31
C ASP A 44 -0.33 -15.23 0.28
N PRO A 45 0.21 -15.50 -0.92
CA PRO A 45 -0.50 -16.33 -1.88
C PRO A 45 -0.82 -17.67 -1.22
N GLU A 46 -2.07 -18.14 -1.33
CA GLU A 46 -2.40 -19.48 -0.87
C GLU A 46 -1.43 -20.49 -1.51
N PRO A 47 -0.95 -21.50 -0.76
CA PRO A 47 -0.11 -22.52 -1.35
C PRO A 47 -0.85 -23.14 -2.54
N GLY A 48 -0.18 -23.19 -3.69
CA GLY A 48 -0.72 -23.81 -4.89
C GLY A 48 -1.18 -25.25 -4.62
N PRO A 49 -2.03 -25.83 -5.49
CA PRO A 49 -2.42 -27.22 -5.35
C PRO A 49 -1.15 -28.09 -5.25
N THR A 50 -1.10 -28.97 -4.25
CA THR A 50 -0.06 -29.99 -4.17
C THR A 50 -0.12 -30.85 -5.43
N ASP A 51 1.04 -31.07 -6.06
CA ASP A 51 1.16 -31.96 -7.21
C ASP A 51 0.48 -33.31 -6.92
N PRO A 52 -0.30 -33.86 -7.86
CA PRO A 52 -0.86 -35.19 -7.69
C PRO A 52 0.28 -36.18 -7.45
N THR A 53 0.08 -37.11 -6.52
CA THR A 53 1.03 -38.21 -6.34
C THR A 53 1.09 -39.03 -7.62
N ASP A 54 2.31 -39.29 -8.10
CA ASP A 54 2.57 -40.12 -9.28
C ASP A 54 1.81 -41.46 -9.15
N PRO A 55 1.03 -41.88 -10.15
CA PRO A 55 0.33 -43.15 -10.09
C PRO A 55 1.33 -44.29 -9.87
N THR A 56 0.96 -45.25 -9.02
CA THR A 56 1.77 -46.45 -8.84
C THR A 56 1.82 -47.24 -10.14
N ASP A 57 3.01 -47.68 -10.55
CA ASP A 57 3.21 -48.49 -11.74
C ASP A 57 2.26 -49.71 -11.72
N PRO A 58 1.53 -49.99 -12.82
CA PRO A 58 0.68 -51.17 -12.88
C PRO A 58 1.53 -52.43 -12.68
N THR A 59 0.97 -53.40 -11.96
CA THR A 59 1.62 -54.71 -11.82
C THR A 59 1.65 -55.39 -13.18
N ASP A 60 2.81 -55.95 -13.55
CA ASP A 60 2.99 -56.66 -14.82
C ASP A 60 1.91 -57.73 -15.01
N PRO A 61 1.22 -57.78 -16.15
CA PRO A 61 0.24 -58.82 -16.42
C PRO A 61 0.92 -60.20 -16.41
N THR A 62 0.19 -61.20 -15.94
CA THR A 62 0.64 -62.59 -15.99
C THR A 62 0.70 -63.05 -17.45
N ASP A 63 1.78 -63.74 -17.82
CA ASP A 63 2.05 -64.17 -19.21
C ASP A 63 0.87 -64.97 -19.79
N PRO A 64 0.33 -64.59 -20.97
CA PRO A 64 -0.70 -65.39 -21.63
C PRO A 64 -0.12 -66.73 -22.11
N THR A 65 -0.99 -67.73 -22.21
CA THR A 65 -0.64 -69.05 -22.78
C THR A 65 -0.44 -68.93 -24.30
N ASP A 66 0.57 -69.63 -24.81
CA ASP A 66 1.12 -69.46 -26.16
C ASP A 66 0.08 -69.70 -27.29
N PRO A 67 -0.19 -68.73 -28.18
CA PRO A 67 -1.00 -68.93 -29.38
C PRO A 67 -0.18 -69.61 -30.51
N THR A 68 -0.88 -70.22 -31.46
CA THR A 68 -0.29 -70.90 -32.63
C THR A 68 0.31 -69.89 -33.63
N ASP A 69 1.45 -70.25 -34.21
CA ASP A 69 2.39 -69.40 -34.98
C ASP A 69 1.77 -68.67 -36.20
N PRO A 70 1.68 -67.32 -36.20
CA PRO A 70 1.34 -66.54 -37.38
C PRO A 70 2.59 -66.09 -38.16
N THR A 71 2.46 -65.93 -39.48
CA THR A 71 3.51 -65.42 -40.38
C THR A 71 4.05 -64.04 -39.98
N ASP A 72 5.37 -63.90 -40.09
CA ASP A 72 6.19 -62.77 -39.65
C ASP A 72 5.83 -61.43 -40.35
N PRO A 73 5.34 -60.41 -39.63
CA PRO A 73 5.22 -59.06 -40.17
C PRO A 73 6.57 -58.30 -40.08
N THR A 74 6.85 -57.48 -41.09
CA THR A 74 8.01 -56.57 -41.09
C THR A 74 7.98 -55.60 -39.91
N ASP A 75 9.13 -55.47 -39.25
CA ASP A 75 9.37 -54.66 -38.06
C ASP A 75 9.08 -53.16 -38.32
N PRO A 76 8.14 -52.52 -37.61
CA PRO A 76 7.98 -51.08 -37.67
C PRO A 76 9.15 -50.39 -36.98
N THR A 77 9.59 -49.27 -37.55
CA THR A 77 10.63 -48.43 -36.97
C THR A 77 10.11 -47.78 -35.68
N ASP A 78 10.88 -47.91 -34.61
CA ASP A 78 10.53 -47.39 -33.28
C ASP A 78 10.31 -45.86 -33.34
N PRO A 79 9.14 -45.33 -32.92
CA PRO A 79 8.95 -43.90 -32.82
C PRO A 79 9.86 -43.34 -31.71
N THR A 80 10.66 -42.33 -32.05
CA THR A 80 11.35 -41.51 -31.07
C THR A 80 10.35 -40.94 -30.06
N ASN A 81 10.60 -41.19 -28.77
CA ASN A 81 9.83 -40.60 -27.67
C ASN A 81 9.75 -39.07 -27.84
N PRO A 82 8.56 -38.46 -27.70
CA PRO A 82 8.46 -37.02 -27.60
C PRO A 82 9.26 -36.57 -26.37
N THR A 83 10.13 -35.59 -26.55
CA THR A 83 10.72 -34.87 -25.43
C THR A 83 9.60 -34.25 -24.61
N ASP A 84 9.57 -34.52 -23.31
CA ASP A 84 8.63 -33.89 -22.38
C ASP A 84 8.64 -32.37 -22.60
N PRO A 85 7.48 -31.71 -22.68
CA PRO A 85 7.46 -30.25 -22.67
C PRO A 85 8.11 -29.82 -21.35
N THR A 86 9.20 -29.06 -21.46
CA THR A 86 9.73 -28.33 -20.32
C THR A 86 8.62 -27.42 -19.83
N GLU A 87 7.99 -27.80 -18.72
CA GLU A 87 7.07 -26.94 -17.99
C GLU A 87 7.80 -25.63 -17.71
N PRO A 88 7.18 -24.46 -17.94
CA PRO A 88 7.80 -23.22 -17.53
C PRO A 88 7.97 -23.30 -16.02
N GLU A 89 9.21 -23.48 -15.57
CA GLU A 89 9.61 -23.24 -14.19
C GLU A 89 9.11 -21.84 -13.85
N THR A 90 7.93 -21.76 -13.23
CA THR A 90 7.53 -20.56 -12.53
C THR A 90 8.47 -20.49 -11.35
N LYS A 91 9.60 -19.82 -11.57
CA LYS A 91 10.52 -19.48 -10.51
C LYS A 91 9.79 -18.52 -9.57
N ALA A 92 9.10 -19.10 -8.60
CA ALA A 92 8.84 -18.47 -7.33
C ALA A 92 10.21 -18.27 -6.66
N GLY A 93 10.87 -17.18 -7.04
CA GLY A 93 12.26 -16.88 -6.69
C GLY A 93 12.51 -15.40 -6.81
N GLU A 94 12.19 -14.70 -5.72
CA GLU A 94 12.82 -13.45 -5.28
C GLU A 94 12.61 -12.20 -6.15
N ASN A 95 11.71 -11.34 -5.67
CA ASN A 95 11.61 -9.91 -5.99
C ASN A 95 11.05 -9.51 -7.36
N GLU A 96 10.11 -10.29 -7.91
CA GLU A 96 9.13 -9.71 -8.85
C GLU A 96 7.97 -9.19 -8.00
N THR A 97 7.96 -7.88 -7.75
CA THR A 97 6.88 -7.25 -6.99
C THR A 97 5.60 -7.37 -7.82
N ASP A 98 4.53 -7.87 -7.22
CA ASP A 98 3.24 -8.05 -7.90
C ASP A 98 2.88 -6.76 -8.68
N PRO A 99 2.57 -6.82 -9.99
CA PRO A 99 2.28 -5.63 -10.80
C PRO A 99 1.13 -4.78 -10.24
N VAL A 100 0.22 -5.39 -9.46
CA VAL A 100 -0.83 -4.67 -8.74
C VAL A 100 -0.26 -3.83 -7.60
N VAL A 101 0.74 -4.34 -6.87
CA VAL A 101 1.43 -3.60 -5.80
C VAL A 101 2.16 -2.39 -6.35
N GLU A 102 2.90 -2.53 -7.44
CA GLU A 102 3.61 -1.41 -8.06
C GLU A 102 2.64 -0.33 -8.57
N ARG A 103 1.56 -0.74 -9.25
CA ARG A 103 0.52 0.21 -9.70
C ARG A 103 -0.07 1.01 -8.53
N ILE A 104 -0.42 0.33 -7.44
CA ILE A 104 -1.01 0.98 -6.26
C ILE A 104 0.01 1.91 -5.59
N ARG A 105 1.28 1.48 -5.49
CA ARG A 105 2.36 2.31 -4.93
C ARG A 105 2.49 3.61 -5.72
N GLU A 106 2.62 3.51 -7.04
CA GLU A 106 2.71 4.67 -7.93
C GLU A 106 1.50 5.59 -7.80
N GLU A 107 0.29 5.04 -7.71
CA GLU A 107 -0.94 5.81 -7.54
C GLU A 107 -0.95 6.58 -6.22
N ILE A 108 -0.61 5.95 -5.09
CA ILE A 108 -0.55 6.60 -3.78
C ILE A 108 0.51 7.71 -3.76
N GLU A 109 1.69 7.42 -4.30
CA GLU A 109 2.79 8.37 -4.38
C GLU A 109 2.44 9.54 -5.31
N ALA A 110 1.75 9.29 -6.42
CA ALA A 110 1.24 10.31 -7.34
C ALA A 110 0.08 11.12 -6.76
N ALA A 111 -0.77 10.52 -5.91
CA ALA A 111 -1.87 11.21 -5.22
C ALA A 111 -1.42 12.00 -3.98
N ALA A 112 -0.18 11.78 -3.49
CA ALA A 112 0.34 12.49 -2.32
C ALA A 112 0.21 14.02 -2.47
N PRO A 113 -0.38 14.73 -1.49
CA PRO A 113 -0.65 16.17 -1.60
C PRO A 113 0.62 17.01 -1.57
N VAL A 114 1.73 16.46 -1.07
CA VAL A 114 3.05 17.07 -1.08
C VAL A 114 4.06 16.07 -1.65
N LYS A 115 4.88 16.53 -2.60
CA LYS A 115 6.01 15.77 -3.15
C LYS A 115 7.31 16.18 -2.47
N ALA A 116 8.38 15.44 -2.73
CA ALA A 116 9.73 15.86 -2.34
C ALA A 116 10.02 17.30 -2.80
N GLY A 117 10.57 18.12 -1.90
CA GLY A 117 10.80 19.55 -2.10
C GLY A 117 9.61 20.45 -1.74
N GLY A 118 8.41 19.90 -1.54
CA GLY A 118 7.28 20.59 -0.97
C GLY A 118 7.33 20.68 0.57
N SER A 119 6.31 21.26 1.19
CA SER A 119 6.26 21.36 2.66
C SER A 119 4.85 21.59 3.22
N TYR A 120 4.68 21.20 4.48
CA TYR A 120 3.57 21.66 5.32
C TYR A 120 4.04 22.75 6.28
N VAL A 121 3.23 23.79 6.45
CA VAL A 121 3.42 24.81 7.48
C VAL A 121 2.16 24.85 8.34
N LEU A 122 2.31 24.41 9.59
CA LEU A 122 1.25 24.41 10.60
C LEU A 122 1.45 25.62 11.50
N GLU A 123 0.54 26.57 11.39
CA GLU A 123 0.49 27.77 12.23
C GLU A 123 -0.53 27.56 13.34
N PHE A 124 -0.03 27.36 14.56
CA PHE A 124 -0.86 27.18 15.74
C PHE A 124 -1.38 28.55 16.18
N THR A 125 -2.60 28.83 15.74
CA THR A 125 -3.40 29.97 16.22
C THR A 125 -4.29 29.56 17.40
N LYS A 126 -4.43 28.25 17.66
CA LYS A 126 -5.09 27.65 18.82
C LYS A 126 -4.24 26.49 19.36
N TYR A 127 -4.48 26.08 20.61
CA TYR A 127 -3.70 25.03 21.26
C TYR A 127 -3.68 23.70 20.47
N ASN A 128 -4.82 23.27 19.93
CA ASN A 128 -4.92 22.03 19.17
C ASN A 128 -5.31 22.23 17.69
N GLY A 129 -4.85 23.31 17.07
CA GLY A 129 -5.16 23.52 15.65
C GLY A 129 -4.82 24.92 15.17
N GLY A 130 -5.09 25.15 13.91
CA GLY A 130 -4.88 26.46 13.31
C GLY A 130 -4.81 26.41 11.81
N ARG A 131 -4.05 27.34 11.24
CA ARG A 131 -3.94 27.49 9.79
C ARG A 131 -2.92 26.51 9.25
N LEU A 132 -3.24 25.93 8.09
CA LEU A 132 -2.34 25.07 7.34
C LEU A 132 -2.02 25.76 6.02
N ARG A 133 -0.73 25.79 5.67
CA ARG A 133 -0.30 26.07 4.31
C ARG A 133 0.44 24.85 3.77
N ILE A 134 -0.04 24.34 2.65
CA ILE A 134 0.57 23.21 1.95
C ILE A 134 1.25 23.77 0.71
N ARG A 135 2.54 23.51 0.55
CA ARG A 135 3.26 23.74 -0.69
C ARG A 135 3.50 22.38 -1.34
N GLN A 136 2.86 22.12 -2.48
CA GLN A 136 2.85 20.79 -3.09
C GLN A 136 4.24 20.38 -3.62
N THR A 137 4.99 21.32 -4.22
CA THR A 137 6.37 21.14 -4.71
C THR A 137 7.18 22.42 -4.44
N ALA A 138 8.50 22.42 -4.65
CA ALA A 138 9.33 23.60 -4.38
C ALA A 138 8.86 24.88 -5.12
N GLU A 139 8.31 24.70 -6.33
CA GLU A 139 7.90 25.78 -7.24
C GLU A 139 6.39 26.09 -7.17
N ALA A 140 5.60 25.24 -6.53
CA ALA A 140 4.16 25.41 -6.46
C ALA A 140 3.71 26.54 -5.53
N ASP A 141 2.57 27.14 -5.87
CA ASP A 141 1.84 28.01 -4.96
C ASP A 141 1.35 27.28 -3.71
N ARG A 142 1.07 28.05 -2.67
CA ARG A 142 0.59 27.49 -1.40
C ARG A 142 -0.91 27.29 -1.42
N VAL A 143 -1.33 26.05 -1.25
CA VAL A 143 -2.71 25.66 -0.91
C VAL A 143 -3.00 26.05 0.54
N ARG A 144 -4.19 26.58 0.78
CA ARG A 144 -4.65 27.01 2.11
C ARG A 144 -5.55 25.94 2.72
N GLY A 145 -5.41 25.73 4.01
CA GLY A 145 -6.27 24.84 4.77
C GLY A 145 -6.24 25.16 6.25
N VAL A 146 -6.77 24.22 7.02
CA VAL A 146 -6.71 24.18 8.47
C VAL A 146 -6.28 22.80 8.93
N PHE A 147 -5.75 22.73 10.13
CA PHE A 147 -5.50 21.46 10.80
C PHE A 147 -6.13 21.48 12.20
N PHE A 148 -6.55 20.31 12.64
CA PHE A 148 -7.08 20.07 13.97
C PHE A 148 -6.35 18.91 14.60
N LYS A 149 -6.24 18.95 15.92
CA LYS A 149 -5.63 17.90 16.72
C LYS A 149 -6.57 17.63 17.88
N ASP A 150 -6.80 16.37 18.20
CA ASP A 150 -7.48 16.06 19.46
C ASP A 150 -6.47 16.14 20.62
N PRO A 151 -6.86 16.66 21.81
CA PRO A 151 -5.95 16.74 22.95
C PRO A 151 -5.32 15.37 23.27
N GLY A 152 -3.99 15.31 23.30
CA GLY A 152 -3.23 14.08 23.60
C GLY A 152 -3.12 13.09 22.43
N ALA A 153 -3.79 13.33 21.31
CA ALA A 153 -3.66 12.51 20.12
C ALA A 153 -2.28 12.70 19.46
N THR A 154 -1.80 11.75 18.66
CA THR A 154 -0.55 11.89 17.87
C THR A 154 -0.83 12.26 16.42
N ASP A 155 -2.06 12.04 15.98
CA ASP A 155 -2.55 12.42 14.66
C ASP A 155 -3.03 13.87 14.61
N ILE A 156 -3.13 14.35 13.38
CA ILE A 156 -3.71 15.63 12.99
C ILE A 156 -4.72 15.39 11.87
N LEU A 157 -5.87 16.04 11.95
CA LEU A 157 -6.83 16.13 10.85
C LEU A 157 -6.44 17.31 9.96
N VAL A 158 -6.18 17.03 8.69
CA VAL A 158 -5.95 18.03 7.64
C VAL A 158 -7.25 18.28 6.89
N TYR A 159 -7.57 19.55 6.64
CA TYR A 159 -8.67 19.96 5.79
C TYR A 159 -8.29 21.15 4.91
N CYS A 160 -8.36 20.96 3.59
CA CYS A 160 -8.26 22.00 2.58
C CYS A 160 -9.57 22.03 1.78
N PRO A 161 -10.23 23.20 1.63
CA PRO A 161 -11.43 23.29 0.80
C PRO A 161 -11.10 23.28 -0.70
N GLU A 162 -9.95 23.84 -1.10
CA GLU A 162 -9.52 23.98 -2.49
C GLU A 162 -8.00 23.74 -2.64
N PRO A 163 -7.58 22.67 -3.36
CA PRO A 163 -8.42 21.53 -3.74
C PRO A 163 -9.03 20.86 -2.50
N ALA A 164 -10.20 20.24 -2.67
CA ALA A 164 -10.89 19.55 -1.59
C ALA A 164 -10.04 18.36 -1.13
N MET A 165 -9.43 18.46 0.05
CA MET A 165 -8.62 17.42 0.66
C MET A 165 -8.97 17.32 2.12
N LYS A 166 -9.25 16.11 2.59
CA LYS A 166 -9.50 15.82 4.00
C LYS A 166 -8.91 14.46 4.35
N TYR A 167 -7.99 14.42 5.32
CA TYR A 167 -7.37 13.18 5.76
C TYR A 167 -6.77 13.34 7.16
N THR A 168 -6.61 12.23 7.86
CA THR A 168 -5.91 12.17 9.14
C THR A 168 -4.48 11.71 8.90
N CYS A 169 -3.53 12.35 9.56
CA CYS A 169 -2.11 12.03 9.46
C CYS A 169 -1.51 11.84 10.85
N VAL A 170 -0.90 10.69 11.09
CA VAL A 170 -0.10 10.43 12.30
C VAL A 170 1.24 11.15 12.19
N VAL A 171 1.62 11.88 13.23
CA VAL A 171 2.95 12.50 13.35
C VAL A 171 3.81 11.64 14.25
N SER A 172 4.88 11.06 13.70
CA SER A 172 5.81 10.19 14.41
C SER A 172 7.27 10.55 14.11
N ALA A 173 8.21 9.78 14.64
CA ALA A 173 9.63 9.96 14.40
C ALA A 173 10.21 8.78 13.61
N TYR A 174 11.17 9.06 12.72
CA TYR A 174 12.03 8.07 12.08
C TYR A 174 13.50 8.41 12.31
N LYS A 175 14.38 7.42 12.15
CA LYS A 175 15.83 7.63 12.17
C LYS A 175 16.32 7.88 10.75
N ALA A 176 16.85 9.06 10.49
CA ALA A 176 17.53 9.37 9.23
C ALA A 176 18.88 8.64 9.16
N GLU A 177 19.49 8.63 7.98
CA GLU A 177 20.77 7.95 7.72
C GLU A 177 21.92 8.47 8.60
N ASP A 178 21.86 9.74 8.99
CA ASP A 178 22.80 10.38 9.92
C ASP A 178 22.52 10.06 11.40
N GLY A 179 21.53 9.18 11.69
CA GLY A 179 21.11 8.78 13.03
C GLY A 179 20.21 9.79 13.75
N THR A 180 19.94 10.95 13.15
CA THR A 180 19.08 11.96 13.75
C THR A 180 17.61 11.55 13.71
N SER A 181 16.87 11.89 14.75
CA SER A 181 15.42 11.68 14.79
C SER A 181 14.71 12.78 14.00
N LYS A 182 14.04 12.39 12.92
CA LYS A 182 13.29 13.27 12.02
C LYS A 182 11.80 12.96 12.07
N THR A 183 10.96 13.89 11.66
CA THR A 183 9.50 13.71 11.69
C THR A 183 9.04 12.91 10.48
N LEU A 184 8.19 11.92 10.70
CA LEU A 184 7.48 11.13 9.70
C LEU A 184 5.98 11.46 9.77
N LEU A 185 5.39 11.74 8.62
CA LEU A 185 3.95 11.90 8.46
C LEU A 185 3.40 10.63 7.82
N THR A 186 2.42 10.00 8.44
CA THR A 186 1.85 8.72 7.98
C THR A 186 0.34 8.82 7.81
N VAL A 187 -0.15 8.42 6.64
CA VAL A 187 -1.59 8.37 6.32
C VAL A 187 -1.95 6.93 5.99
N ASP A 188 -2.91 6.38 6.71
CA ASP A 188 -3.50 5.08 6.41
C ASP A 188 -4.56 5.26 5.32
N LEU A 189 -4.35 4.59 4.19
CA LEU A 189 -5.22 4.60 3.01
C LEU A 189 -5.80 3.20 2.75
N THR A 190 -5.68 2.29 3.71
CA THR A 190 -6.03 0.87 3.53
C THR A 190 -7.49 0.70 3.11
N GLU A 191 -8.43 1.33 3.80
CA GLU A 191 -9.86 1.24 3.46
C GLU A 191 -10.18 1.82 2.08
N GLU A 192 -9.53 2.93 1.71
CA GLU A 192 -9.71 3.57 0.41
C GLU A 192 -9.25 2.65 -0.72
N TYR A 193 -8.05 2.09 -0.61
CA TYR A 193 -7.49 1.22 -1.65
C TYR A 193 -8.12 -0.18 -1.66
N GLN A 194 -8.61 -0.69 -0.54
CA GLN A 194 -9.48 -1.87 -0.51
C GLN A 194 -10.75 -1.65 -1.32
N ALA A 195 -11.35 -0.46 -1.27
CA ALA A 195 -12.55 -0.14 -2.04
C ALA A 195 -12.26 0.05 -3.54
N LEU A 196 -11.11 0.63 -3.88
CA LEU A 196 -10.68 0.81 -5.28
C LEU A 196 -10.24 -0.50 -5.94
N TYR A 197 -9.67 -1.43 -5.16
CA TYR A 197 -9.11 -2.70 -5.62
C TYR A 197 -9.63 -3.89 -4.79
N PRO A 198 -10.95 -4.20 -4.84
CA PRO A 198 -11.55 -5.23 -3.98
C PRO A 198 -10.98 -6.63 -4.19
N GLU A 199 -10.55 -6.94 -5.42
CA GLU A 199 -9.99 -8.25 -5.78
C GLU A 199 -8.50 -8.40 -5.43
N ALA A 200 -7.81 -7.31 -5.08
CA ALA A 200 -6.38 -7.35 -4.79
C ALA A 200 -6.07 -7.90 -3.39
N GLY A 201 -7.07 -8.06 -2.52
CA GLY A 201 -6.89 -8.59 -1.17
C GLY A 201 -6.05 -7.69 -0.25
N ILE A 202 -5.90 -6.41 -0.55
CA ILE A 202 -5.02 -5.47 0.20
C ILE A 202 -5.29 -5.54 1.70
N THR A 203 -4.26 -5.86 2.48
CA THR A 203 -4.32 -5.87 3.95
C THR A 203 -3.77 -4.59 4.56
N LYS A 204 -2.95 -3.85 3.80
CA LYS A 204 -2.37 -2.57 4.20
C LYS A 204 -2.04 -1.72 2.98
N ALA A 205 -2.41 -0.45 3.03
CA ALA A 205 -1.94 0.57 2.11
C ALA A 205 -1.66 1.87 2.88
N VAL A 206 -0.39 2.22 3.04
CA VAL A 206 0.03 3.35 3.88
C VAL A 206 0.93 4.28 3.10
N ARG A 207 0.62 5.58 3.12
CA ARG A 207 1.50 6.63 2.61
C ARG A 207 2.39 7.16 3.72
N ARG A 208 3.70 7.22 3.45
CA ARG A 208 4.73 7.80 4.33
C ARG A 208 5.36 9.00 3.67
N GLU A 209 5.36 10.13 4.37
CA GLU A 209 6.02 11.35 3.93
C GLU A 209 7.14 11.68 4.92
N TYR A 210 8.38 11.43 4.52
CA TYR A 210 9.58 11.67 5.31
C TYR A 210 9.95 13.15 5.23
N THR A 211 10.25 13.75 6.38
CA THR A 211 10.53 15.18 6.46
C THR A 211 11.93 15.45 6.99
N SER A 212 12.53 16.58 6.62
CA SER A 212 13.82 17.01 7.18
C SER A 212 13.70 17.66 8.57
N ALA A 213 12.47 17.87 9.06
CA ALA A 213 12.21 18.49 10.35
C ALA A 213 12.62 17.55 11.50
N ASN A 214 13.32 18.07 12.51
CA ASN A 214 13.65 17.29 13.69
C ASN A 214 12.37 16.86 14.42
N ALA A 215 12.32 15.59 14.83
CA ALA A 215 11.29 15.15 15.76
C ALA A 215 11.57 15.79 17.13
N LYS A 216 10.51 16.26 17.80
CA LYS A 216 10.56 16.86 19.13
C LYS A 216 10.15 15.84 20.19
#